data_AF-A0A9Q3KBZ5-F1
#
_entry.id   AF-A0A9Q3KBZ5-F1
#
_cell.length_a   1.000
_cell.length_b   1.000
_cell.length_c   1.000
_cell.angle_alpha   90.00
_cell.angle_beta   90.00
_cell.angle_gamma   90.00
#
_symmetry.space_group_name_H-M   'P 1'
#
loop_
_entity.id
_entity.type
_entity.pdbx_description
1 polymer ?
#
loop_
_entity_poly.entity_id
_entity_poly.type
_entity_poly.pdbx_seq_one_letter_code
_entity_poly.pdbx_strand_id
1 'polypeptide(L)'
;MQTFTLRRVKANLLELPKEVQNEIGIEIYEPWKTLYFKKHEAFSALYGKQMSKAVQWDSSEVSSRLSDLRQLCNHPALIEREERGRRYTWKEGSKLVDLVSHLKEFFQNEPGLRYPKAAVSSEYKSFLDM
;
A
#
# COMPACT_ATOMS: atom_id res chain seq x y z
N MET A 1 -21.00 29.95 24.43
CA MET A 1 -19.59 30.32 24.16
C MET A 1 -19.20 29.74 22.82
N GLN A 2 -18.81 30.57 21.86
CA GLN A 2 -18.31 30.12 20.57
C GLN A 2 -16.79 29.95 20.70
N THR A 3 -16.30 28.72 20.56
CA THR A 3 -14.87 28.43 20.50
C THR A 3 -14.37 28.68 19.10
N PHE A 4 -13.41 29.61 18.97
CA PHE A 4 -12.70 29.87 17.72
C PHE A 4 -11.35 29.16 17.74
N THR A 5 -10.98 28.53 16.63
CA THR A 5 -9.67 27.89 16.46
C THR A 5 -8.81 28.73 15.53
N LEU A 6 -7.63 29.12 16.01
CA LEU A 6 -6.60 29.77 15.22
C LEU A 6 -5.60 28.71 14.72
N ARG A 7 -5.47 28.57 13.40
CA ARG A 7 -4.50 27.68 12.75
C ARG A 7 -3.50 28.50 11.96
N ARG A 8 -2.20 28.28 12.20
CA ARG A 8 -1.11 28.80 11.36
C ARG A 8 -0.67 27.74 10.36
N VAL A 9 -0.41 28.16 9.13
CA VAL A 9 0.08 27.30 8.05
C VAL A 9 1.54 27.64 7.79
N LYS A 10 2.41 26.63 7.72
CA LYS A 10 3.86 26.84 7.52
C LYS A 10 4.15 27.69 6.27
N ALA A 11 3.39 27.48 5.19
CA ALA A 11 3.51 28.23 3.93
C ALA A 11 3.26 29.75 4.08
N ASN A 12 2.51 30.18 5.10
CA ASN A 12 2.22 31.60 5.33
C ASN A 12 3.30 32.28 6.21
N LEU A 13 4.21 31.50 6.79
CA LEU A 13 5.20 31.96 7.77
C LEU A 13 6.65 31.74 7.31
N LEU A 14 6.87 30.78 6.43
CA LEU A 14 8.19 30.32 6.00
C LEU A 14 8.21 30.26 4.47
N GLU A 15 9.33 30.68 3.87
CA GLU A 15 9.61 30.49 2.45
C GLU A 15 10.05 29.03 2.19
N LEU A 16 9.10 28.10 2.32
CA LEU A 16 9.37 26.69 2.06
C LEU A 16 9.28 26.38 0.57
N PRO A 17 10.12 25.46 0.06
CA PRO A 17 9.93 24.91 -1.27
C PRO A 17 8.53 24.32 -1.42
N LYS A 18 7.97 24.41 -2.63
CA LYS A 18 6.67 23.82 -2.93
C LYS A 18 6.74 22.29 -2.76
N GLU A 19 5.78 21.75 -2.02
CA GLU A 19 5.59 20.30 -1.93
C GLU A 19 5.21 19.75 -3.32
N VAL A 20 5.95 18.73 -3.75
CA VAL A 20 5.65 17.98 -4.97
C VAL A 20 5.09 16.63 -4.56
N GLN A 21 3.83 16.39 -4.93
CA GLN A 21 3.16 15.12 -4.69
C GLN A 21 2.89 14.45 -6.04
N ASN A 22 3.42 13.25 -6.20
CA ASN A 22 3.22 12.42 -7.38
C ASN A 22 2.53 11.12 -6.97
N GLU A 23 1.51 10.72 -7.71
CA GLU A 23 0.88 9.41 -7.56
C GLU A 23 1.51 8.44 -8.57
N ILE A 24 1.92 7.27 -8.06
CA ILE A 24 2.58 6.25 -8.87
C ILE A 24 1.64 5.05 -8.96
N GLY A 25 1.18 4.74 -10.18
CA GLY A 25 0.43 3.53 -10.48
C GLY A 25 1.39 2.36 -10.67
N ILE A 26 1.26 1.33 -9.84
CA ILE A 26 2.10 0.13 -9.88
C ILE A 26 1.20 -1.07 -10.21
N GLU A 27 1.60 -1.86 -11.20
CA GLU A 27 0.95 -3.13 -11.47
C GLU A 27 1.39 -4.22 -10.49
N ILE A 28 0.47 -5.09 -10.09
CA ILE A 28 0.83 -6.35 -9.43
C ILE A 28 1.42 -7.27 -10.50
N TYR A 29 2.58 -7.85 -10.23
CA TYR A 29 3.27 -8.76 -11.15
C TYR A 29 2.84 -10.20 -10.93
N GLU A 30 3.03 -11.04 -11.95
CA GLU A 30 2.83 -12.48 -11.80
C GLU A 30 3.86 -13.07 -10.82
N PRO A 31 3.49 -14.14 -10.07
CA PRO A 31 2.22 -14.87 -10.11
C PRO A 31 1.09 -14.25 -9.25
N TRP A 32 1.39 -13.17 -8.53
CA TRP A 32 0.50 -12.60 -7.52
C TRP A 32 -0.71 -11.88 -8.12
N LYS A 33 -0.56 -11.37 -9.35
CA LYS A 33 -1.66 -10.82 -10.14
C LYS A 33 -2.76 -11.86 -10.33
N THR A 34 -2.41 -13.08 -10.74
CA THR A 34 -3.36 -14.20 -10.87
C THR A 34 -4.05 -14.51 -9.54
N LEU A 35 -3.29 -14.62 -8.44
CA LEU A 35 -3.86 -14.88 -7.11
C LEU A 35 -4.80 -13.76 -6.64
N TYR A 36 -4.41 -12.51 -6.87
CA TYR A 36 -5.22 -11.34 -6.55
C TYR A 36 -6.55 -11.37 -7.29
N PHE A 37 -6.54 -11.58 -8.62
CA PHE A 37 -7.78 -11.63 -9.40
C PHE A 37 -8.69 -12.76 -8.94
N LYS A 38 -8.15 -13.95 -8.66
CA LYS A 38 -8.93 -15.07 -8.11
C LYS A 38 -9.60 -14.70 -6.78
N LYS A 39 -8.87 -14.09 -5.84
CA LYS A 39 -9.43 -13.65 -4.55
C LYS A 39 -10.43 -12.50 -4.73
N HIS A 40 -10.17 -11.58 -5.63
CA HIS A 40 -11.04 -10.44 -5.92
C HIS A 40 -12.36 -10.89 -6.54
N GLU A 41 -12.33 -11.83 -7.47
CA GLU A 41 -13.52 -12.44 -8.07
C GLU A 41 -14.35 -13.15 -7.00
N ALA A 42 -13.72 -13.97 -6.15
CA ALA A 42 -14.40 -14.62 -5.03
C ALA A 42 -15.02 -13.61 -4.04
N PHE A 43 -14.29 -12.55 -3.71
CA PHE A 43 -14.81 -11.46 -2.88
C PHE A 43 -15.99 -10.75 -3.55
N SER A 44 -15.89 -10.46 -4.84
CA SER A 44 -16.94 -9.76 -5.61
C SER A 44 -18.19 -10.61 -5.79
N ALA A 45 -18.06 -11.93 -5.93
CA ALA A 45 -19.20 -12.83 -5.96
C ALA A 45 -19.96 -12.84 -4.62
N LEU A 46 -19.24 -12.74 -3.50
CA LEU A 46 -19.81 -12.76 -2.16
C LEU A 46 -20.32 -11.40 -1.68
N TYR A 47 -19.74 -10.28 -2.10
CA TYR A 47 -20.04 -8.95 -1.53
C TYR A 47 -20.20 -7.83 -2.58
N GLY A 48 -20.11 -8.15 -3.87
CA GLY A 48 -20.25 -7.20 -4.97
C GLY A 48 -21.71 -6.84 -5.29
N LYS A 49 -21.92 -5.84 -6.16
CA LYS A 49 -23.25 -5.27 -6.46
C LYS A 49 -24.28 -6.27 -7.01
N GLN A 50 -23.86 -7.41 -7.53
CA GLN A 50 -24.72 -8.44 -8.13
C GLN A 50 -24.99 -9.63 -7.18
N MET A 51 -25.12 -9.39 -5.87
CA MET A 51 -25.43 -10.47 -4.93
C MET A 51 -26.76 -11.15 -5.28
N SER A 52 -26.73 -12.47 -5.48
CA SER A 52 -27.91 -13.32 -5.40
C SER A 52 -28.29 -13.49 -3.92
N LYS A 53 -29.18 -12.61 -3.44
CA LYS A 53 -29.97 -12.66 -2.18
C LYS A 53 -29.47 -13.51 -0.99
N ALA A 54 -29.44 -12.86 0.18
CA ALA A 54 -29.56 -13.40 1.55
C ALA A 54 -28.32 -13.99 2.23
N VAL A 55 -27.11 -13.48 1.93
CA VAL A 55 -25.96 -13.70 2.83
C VAL A 55 -26.01 -12.65 3.95
N GLN A 56 -26.12 -13.09 5.20
CA GLN A 56 -25.88 -12.22 6.35
C GLN A 56 -24.43 -11.74 6.32
N TRP A 57 -24.24 -10.44 6.43
CA TRP A 57 -22.91 -9.83 6.38
C TRP A 57 -22.16 -10.12 7.69
N ASP A 58 -21.18 -11.01 7.64
CA ASP A 58 -20.14 -11.03 8.67
C ASP A 58 -19.11 -9.93 8.35
N SER A 59 -19.19 -8.83 9.10
CA SER A 59 -18.27 -7.69 8.95
C SER A 59 -16.81 -8.09 9.19
N SER A 60 -16.55 -9.11 10.00
CA SER A 60 -15.21 -9.63 10.26
C SER A 60 -14.68 -10.36 9.03
N GLU A 61 -15.52 -11.17 8.39
CA GLU A 61 -15.15 -11.88 7.16
C GLU A 61 -14.89 -10.91 6.00
N VAL A 62 -15.79 -9.93 5.81
CA VAL A 62 -15.61 -8.87 4.80
C VAL A 62 -14.30 -8.13 5.02
N SER A 63 -14.05 -7.69 6.25
CA SER A 63 -12.84 -6.96 6.61
C SER A 63 -11.58 -7.79 6.42
N SER A 64 -11.62 -9.07 6.81
CA SER A 64 -10.48 -9.99 6.64
C SER A 64 -10.17 -10.21 5.16
N ARG A 65 -11.17 -10.49 4.32
CA ARG A 65 -10.95 -10.74 2.89
C ARG A 65 -10.50 -9.48 2.16
N LEU A 66 -11.04 -8.31 2.51
CA LEU A 66 -10.59 -7.03 1.97
C LEU A 66 -9.17 -6.69 2.43
N SER A 67 -8.81 -7.02 3.68
CA SER A 67 -7.44 -6.87 4.18
C SER A 67 -6.47 -7.75 3.41
N ASP A 68 -6.82 -9.01 3.14
CA ASP A 68 -6.00 -9.91 2.33
C ASP A 68 -5.75 -9.32 0.92
N LEU A 69 -6.79 -8.79 0.26
CA LEU A 69 -6.63 -8.13 -1.04
C LEU A 69 -5.66 -6.93 -0.97
N ARG A 70 -5.83 -6.05 0.03
CA ARG A 70 -4.94 -4.89 0.24
C ARG A 70 -3.49 -5.33 0.51
N GLN A 71 -3.31 -6.39 1.29
CA GLN A 71 -2.01 -6.90 1.66
C GLN A 71 -1.30 -7.55 0.47
N LEU A 72 -2.01 -8.26 -0.41
CA LEU A 72 -1.45 -8.78 -1.66
C LEU A 72 -0.91 -7.68 -2.58
N CYS A 73 -1.53 -6.51 -2.61
CA CYS A 73 -1.02 -5.36 -3.35
C CYS A 73 0.32 -4.83 -2.79
N ASN A 74 0.59 -5.03 -1.51
CA ASN A 74 1.85 -4.64 -0.88
C ASN A 74 2.90 -5.75 -1.04
N HIS A 75 2.62 -6.95 -0.52
CA HIS A 75 3.52 -8.09 -0.61
C HIS A 75 2.79 -9.42 -0.31
N PRO A 76 3.02 -10.50 -1.06
CA PRO A 76 2.33 -11.78 -0.87
C PRO A 76 2.55 -12.44 0.50
N ALA A 77 3.76 -12.29 1.08
CA ALA A 77 4.08 -12.79 2.42
C ALA A 77 3.13 -12.28 3.54
N LEU A 78 2.42 -11.18 3.31
CA LEU A 78 1.54 -10.58 4.32
C LEU A 78 0.26 -11.39 4.53
N ILE A 79 -0.24 -12.06 3.47
CA ILE A 79 -1.50 -12.80 3.53
C ILE A 79 -1.35 -14.27 3.90
N GLU A 80 -0.12 -14.75 4.01
CA GLU A 80 0.12 -16.15 4.30
C GLU A 80 -0.15 -16.46 5.76
N ARG A 81 -1.26 -17.16 6.01
CA ARG A 81 -1.62 -17.66 7.34
C ARG A 81 -1.18 -19.12 7.56
N GLU A 82 -0.81 -19.85 6.50
CA GLU A 82 -0.76 -21.33 6.55
C GLU A 82 0.48 -22.01 5.92
N GLU A 83 1.19 -21.42 4.95
CA GLU A 83 2.40 -22.07 4.37
C GLU A 83 3.64 -21.84 5.25
N ARG A 84 3.70 -22.54 6.38
CA ARG A 84 4.91 -22.66 7.20
C ARG A 84 6.01 -23.37 6.39
N GLY A 85 6.74 -22.63 5.58
CA GLY A 85 7.88 -23.15 4.83
C GLY A 85 8.33 -22.31 3.64
N ARG A 86 7.44 -21.50 3.04
CA ARG A 86 7.82 -20.65 1.91
C ARG A 86 8.62 -19.44 2.41
N ARG A 87 9.85 -19.30 1.92
CA ARG A 87 10.67 -18.11 2.18
C ARG A 87 10.40 -17.08 1.09
N TYR A 88 9.66 -16.06 1.48
CA TYR A 88 9.46 -14.90 0.64
C TYR A 88 10.71 -14.03 0.55
N THR A 89 10.87 -13.37 -0.58
CA THR A 89 11.86 -12.30 -0.74
C THR A 89 11.16 -11.00 -1.09
N TRP A 90 11.72 -9.85 -0.71
CA TRP A 90 11.17 -8.53 -1.03
C TRP A 90 10.90 -8.32 -2.53
N LYS A 91 11.60 -9.06 -3.40
CA LYS A 91 11.45 -9.01 -4.86
C LYS A 91 10.14 -9.59 -5.37
N GLU A 92 9.40 -10.31 -4.53
CA GLU A 92 8.11 -10.88 -4.90
C GLU A 92 6.97 -9.84 -4.78
N GLY A 93 7.17 -8.72 -4.07
CA GLY A 93 6.19 -7.63 -4.02
C GLY A 93 6.52 -6.54 -5.03
N SER A 94 5.63 -6.31 -6.02
CA SER A 94 5.81 -5.26 -7.04
C SER A 94 6.11 -3.90 -6.42
N LYS A 95 5.37 -3.52 -5.38
CA LYS A 95 5.56 -2.23 -4.71
C LYS A 95 6.95 -2.05 -4.09
N LEU A 96 7.56 -3.12 -3.54
CA LEU A 96 8.93 -3.06 -3.03
C LEU A 96 9.95 -3.02 -4.15
N VAL A 97 9.73 -3.76 -5.24
CA VAL A 97 10.59 -3.71 -6.44
C VAL A 97 10.66 -2.30 -7.01
N ASP A 98 9.51 -1.69 -7.25
CA ASP A 98 9.43 -0.32 -7.75
C ASP A 98 10.00 0.70 -6.76
N LEU A 99 9.69 0.57 -5.46
CA LEU A 99 10.23 1.44 -4.42
C LEU A 99 11.77 1.41 -4.39
N VAL A 100 12.38 0.22 -4.39
CA VAL A 100 13.84 0.08 -4.37
C VAL A 100 14.44 0.66 -5.65
N SER A 101 13.78 0.51 -6.81
CA SER A 101 14.22 1.11 -8.07
C SER A 101 14.21 2.65 -7.98
N HIS A 102 13.08 3.24 -7.59
CA HIS A 102 12.95 4.69 -7.45
C HIS A 102 13.89 5.28 -6.41
N LEU A 103 14.10 4.60 -5.27
CA LEU A 103 15.05 5.08 -4.26
C LEU A 103 16.48 5.08 -4.80
N LYS A 104 16.89 4.06 -5.55
CA LYS A 104 18.22 4.02 -6.18
C LYS A 104 18.41 5.17 -7.16
N GLU A 105 17.41 5.44 -8.00
CA GLU A 105 17.43 6.55 -8.94
C GLU A 105 17.51 7.90 -8.20
N PHE A 106 16.65 8.10 -7.19
CA PHE A 106 16.62 9.30 -6.36
C PHE A 106 17.98 9.59 -5.70
N PHE A 107 18.64 8.57 -5.15
CA PHE A 107 19.94 8.74 -4.50
C PHE A 107 21.10 8.95 -5.48
N GLN A 108 20.95 8.58 -6.76
CA GLN A 108 21.99 8.71 -7.78
C GLN A 108 21.88 10.00 -8.61
N ASN A 109 20.65 10.44 -8.90
CA ASN A 109 20.40 11.35 -10.00
C ASN A 109 19.77 12.69 -9.60
N GLU A 110 19.45 12.92 -8.32
CA GLU A 110 18.76 14.16 -7.92
C GLU A 110 19.70 15.38 -7.89
N PRO A 111 19.56 16.33 -8.83
CA PRO A 111 20.43 17.49 -8.92
C PRO A 111 20.15 18.45 -7.76
N GLY A 112 21.20 18.86 -7.05
CA GLY A 112 21.11 19.90 -6.01
C GLY A 112 20.88 19.40 -4.58
N LEU A 113 20.69 18.09 -4.38
CA LEU A 113 20.67 17.48 -3.05
C LEU A 113 22.06 16.96 -2.68
N ARG A 114 22.74 17.63 -1.74
CA ARG A 114 24.07 17.19 -1.27
C ARG A 114 24.02 15.87 -0.49
N TYR A 115 22.89 15.60 0.17
CA TYR A 115 22.64 14.39 0.98
C TYR A 115 21.14 14.02 0.92
N PRO A 116 20.66 13.44 -0.18
CA PRO A 116 19.27 13.02 -0.32
C PRO A 116 18.88 12.06 0.81
N LYS A 117 17.68 12.24 1.36
CA LYS A 117 17.08 11.37 2.39
C LYS A 117 15.65 11.03 1.97
N ALA A 118 15.26 9.79 2.20
CA ALA A 118 13.90 9.32 1.97
C ALA A 118 13.30 8.80 3.28
N ALA A 119 12.01 9.06 3.48
CA ALA A 119 11.23 8.46 4.54
C ALA A 119 10.19 7.55 3.90
N VAL A 120 10.14 6.28 4.33
CA VAL A 120 9.17 5.29 3.85
C VAL A 120 8.22 4.99 5.00
N SER A 121 6.92 5.14 4.77
CA SER A 121 5.87 4.83 5.73
C SER A 121 4.97 3.73 5.20
N SER A 122 4.49 2.87 6.10
CA SER A 122 3.52 1.82 5.81
C SER A 122 2.52 1.69 6.95
N GLU A 123 1.28 1.33 6.61
CA GLU A 123 0.27 0.93 7.60
C GLU A 123 0.59 -0.43 8.24
N TYR A 124 1.45 -1.23 7.59
CA TYR A 124 1.78 -2.60 8.00
C TYR A 124 3.24 -2.68 8.43
N LYS A 125 3.49 -2.95 9.72
CA LYS A 125 4.85 -3.12 10.26
C LYS A 125 5.59 -4.26 9.56
N SER A 126 4.93 -5.39 9.34
CA SER A 126 5.52 -6.55 8.67
C SER A 126 6.01 -6.27 7.24
N PHE A 127 5.48 -5.23 6.58
CA PHE A 127 6.00 -4.77 5.29
C PHE A 127 7.33 -4.00 5.42
N LEU A 128 7.52 -3.28 6.54
CA LEU A 128 8.76 -2.55 6.83
C LEU A 128 9.87 -3.48 7.34
N ASP A 129 9.52 -4.63 7.90
CA ASP A 129 10.47 -5.63 8.42
C ASP A 129 11.03 -6.56 7.31
N MET A 130 10.64 -6.37 6.03
CA MET A 130 11.04 -7.21 4.88
C MET A 130 12.42 -6.87 4.29
#